data_AF-A0A8H3J5L8-F1
#
_entry.id   AF-A0A8H3J5L8-F1
#
_cell.length_a   1.000
_cell.length_b   1.000
_cell.length_c   1.000
_cell.angle_alpha   90.00
_cell.angle_beta   90.00
_cell.angle_gamma   90.00
#
_symmetry.space_group_name_H-M   'P 1'
#
loop_
_entity.id
_entity.type
_entity.pdbx_description
1 polymer ?
#
loop_
_entity_poly.entity_id
_entity_poly.type
_entity_poly.pdbx_seq_one_letter_code
_entity_poly.pdbx_strand_id
1 'polypeptide(L)'
;MHLTQPSFLLSSLLAGALSAAVPAPDAHSSPNPLFKRTNPTIDSNALSKRANPTIGEGIDTGNPQQGGRLQGTNPTNGAFAEAYELMSYATTTETDPVNSAVFAKYFNPGDKNTVMAIFARLLGGDDATGGAAAMANIKVTGGDVEEGDPAPAELEGYEDPDPTLILSEDAWVYPDRDTNANACSDFAESGMTQDMYLLASILVHEYVHWDWFLGSIHQGDIIDQTNGYGWEGARALNKDLAVYNADSYGWYATELFWAIICEQPNGYNAPGVERRESEASA
;
A
#
# COMPACT_ATOMS: atom_id res chain seq x y z
N MET A 1 32.48 54.23 57.04
CA MET A 1 32.77 54.93 55.76
C MET A 1 31.61 54.63 54.82
N HIS A 2 30.67 55.57 54.72
CA HIS A 2 30.40 56.39 53.52
C HIS A 2 29.89 55.53 52.34
N LEU A 3 28.57 55.39 52.13
CA LEU A 3 27.64 56.33 51.49
C LEU A 3 28.21 56.97 50.22
N THR A 4 27.65 56.59 49.06
CA THR A 4 27.11 57.52 48.05
C THR A 4 26.34 56.74 46.96
N GLN A 5 25.06 57.09 46.79
CA GLN A 5 24.34 56.98 45.52
C GLN A 5 24.88 58.04 44.54
N PRO A 6 24.59 57.90 43.24
CA PRO A 6 23.69 58.91 42.67
C PRO A 6 22.62 58.35 41.72
N SER A 7 21.50 59.07 41.72
CA SER A 7 20.37 59.00 40.80
C SER A 7 20.73 59.55 39.42
N PHE A 8 20.14 59.00 38.37
CA PHE A 8 19.83 59.74 37.14
C PHE A 8 18.42 59.39 36.64
N LEU A 9 17.63 60.44 36.48
CA LEU A 9 16.38 60.53 35.74
C LEU A 9 16.67 60.37 34.24
N LEU A 10 15.74 59.83 33.45
CA LEU A 10 15.07 60.58 32.37
C LEU A 10 14.01 59.76 31.62
N SER A 11 12.88 60.43 31.41
CA SER A 11 12.07 60.51 30.19
C SER A 11 11.35 59.28 29.63
N SER A 12 10.05 59.30 29.88
CA SER A 12 8.96 58.86 29.03
C SER A 12 9.10 59.26 27.55
N LEU A 13 8.90 58.30 26.65
CA LEU A 13 8.51 58.51 25.26
C LEU A 13 7.34 57.59 24.93
N LEU A 14 6.18 58.21 24.72
CA LEU A 14 5.05 57.67 23.98
C LEU A 14 5.49 57.44 22.53
N ALA A 15 5.30 56.23 22.01
CA ALA A 15 5.20 55.99 20.58
C ALA A 15 4.08 54.97 20.35
N GLY A 16 2.98 55.44 19.76
CA GLY A 16 1.86 54.61 19.38
C GLY A 16 2.25 53.62 18.28
N ALA A 17 1.92 52.36 18.50
CA ALA A 17 1.88 51.36 17.43
C ALA A 17 0.45 51.31 16.90
N LEU A 18 0.31 51.60 15.61
CA LEU A 18 -0.90 51.39 14.83
C LEU A 18 -1.36 49.94 14.97
N SER A 19 -2.59 49.73 15.45
CA SER A 19 -3.32 48.49 15.16
C SER A 19 -3.69 48.49 13.67
N ALA A 20 -2.88 47.83 12.85
CA ALA A 20 -3.35 47.36 11.56
C ALA A 20 -4.31 46.20 11.83
N ALA A 21 -5.58 46.40 11.49
CA ALA A 21 -6.55 45.31 11.41
C ALA A 21 -6.05 44.33 10.35
N VAL A 22 -5.70 43.11 10.76
CA VAL A 22 -5.52 41.99 9.86
C VAL A 22 -6.90 41.69 9.26
N PRO A 23 -7.08 41.71 7.93
CA PRO A 23 -8.33 41.25 7.35
C PRO A 23 -8.48 39.76 7.69
N ALA A 24 -9.60 39.41 8.30
CA ALA A 24 -10.04 38.03 8.39
C ALA A 24 -10.12 37.48 6.95
N PRO A 25 -9.51 36.33 6.64
CA PRO A 25 -9.85 35.63 5.41
C PRO A 25 -11.26 35.09 5.58
N ASP A 26 -12.22 35.79 4.96
CA ASP A 26 -13.53 35.24 4.65
C ASP A 26 -13.35 33.99 3.78
N ALA A 27 -13.91 32.90 4.29
CA ALA A 27 -14.80 31.97 3.61
C ALA A 27 -14.41 31.39 2.23
N HIS A 28 -14.55 30.06 2.17
CA HIS A 28 -14.86 29.27 0.97
C HIS A 28 -13.77 29.15 -0.11
N SER A 29 -12.75 28.35 0.18
CA SER A 29 -12.23 27.42 -0.84
C SER A 29 -13.16 26.22 -0.92
N SER A 30 -14.06 26.27 -1.91
CA SER A 30 -14.79 25.11 -2.44
C SER A 30 -13.85 23.91 -2.60
N PRO A 31 -14.32 22.67 -2.37
CA PRO A 31 -13.53 21.49 -2.70
C PRO A 31 -13.18 21.56 -4.18
N ASN A 32 -11.87 21.53 -4.47
CA ASN A 32 -11.37 21.46 -5.83
C ASN A 32 -12.11 20.29 -6.50
N PRO A 33 -12.86 20.52 -7.60
CA PRO A 33 -13.48 19.42 -8.33
C PRO A 33 -12.32 18.52 -8.77
N LEU A 34 -12.37 17.25 -8.37
CA LEU A 34 -11.47 16.18 -8.81
C LEU A 34 -11.09 16.44 -10.27
N PHE A 35 -9.91 17.02 -10.47
CA PHE A 35 -9.37 17.18 -11.80
C PHE A 35 -9.23 15.77 -12.34
N LYS A 36 -9.87 15.52 -13.48
CA LYS A 36 -9.60 14.39 -14.37
C LYS A 36 -8.09 14.32 -14.62
N ARG A 37 -7.35 13.67 -13.74
CA ARG A 37 -5.97 13.25 -13.97
C ARG A 37 -6.06 11.91 -14.66
N THR A 38 -5.20 11.73 -15.65
CA THR A 38 -5.02 10.46 -16.34
C THR A 38 -4.70 9.44 -15.26
N ASN A 39 -5.69 8.63 -14.90
CA ASN A 39 -5.43 7.29 -14.36
C ASN A 39 -4.25 6.75 -15.17
N PRO A 40 -3.22 6.13 -14.56
CA PRO A 40 -2.33 5.30 -15.35
C PRO A 40 -3.24 4.48 -16.25
N THR A 41 -3.05 4.56 -17.56
CA THR A 41 -3.94 3.89 -18.50
C THR A 41 -3.70 2.40 -18.27
N ILE A 42 -4.41 1.83 -17.30
CA ILE A 42 -4.45 0.41 -17.06
C ILE A 42 -5.00 -0.10 -18.37
N ASP A 43 -4.15 -0.75 -19.16
CA ASP A 43 -4.55 -1.23 -20.47
C ASP A 43 -5.74 -2.15 -20.25
N SER A 44 -6.92 -1.70 -20.68
CA SER A 44 -8.16 -2.44 -20.52
C SER A 44 -8.11 -3.77 -21.28
N ASN A 45 -7.22 -3.90 -22.26
CA ASN A 45 -6.92 -5.17 -22.93
C ASN A 45 -6.05 -6.10 -22.08
N ALA A 46 -5.19 -5.56 -21.21
CA ALA A 46 -4.46 -6.33 -20.21
C ALA A 46 -5.38 -6.75 -19.04
N LEU A 47 -6.47 -6.02 -18.77
CA LEU A 47 -7.51 -6.42 -17.82
C LEU A 47 -8.45 -7.50 -18.38
N SER A 48 -8.77 -7.47 -19.67
CA SER A 48 -9.74 -8.40 -20.28
C SER A 48 -9.22 -9.82 -20.55
N LYS A 49 -7.90 -10.05 -20.46
CA LYS A 49 -7.27 -11.37 -20.53
C LYS A 49 -7.08 -12.04 -19.17
N ARG A 50 -7.51 -11.38 -18.08
CA ARG A 50 -7.30 -11.86 -16.71
C ARG A 50 -8.30 -12.93 -16.35
N ALA A 51 -7.79 -13.95 -15.68
CA ALA A 51 -8.61 -14.95 -15.05
C ALA A 51 -8.47 -14.73 -13.54
N ASN A 52 -9.60 -14.44 -12.87
CA ASN A 52 -9.61 -14.35 -11.41
C ASN A 52 -9.38 -15.76 -10.83
N PRO A 53 -8.78 -15.87 -9.63
CA PRO A 53 -8.80 -17.11 -8.88
C PRO A 53 -10.22 -17.69 -8.78
N THR A 54 -10.31 -19.01 -8.72
CA THR A 54 -11.59 -19.70 -8.63
C THR A 54 -12.01 -19.80 -7.17
N ILE A 55 -13.16 -19.25 -6.80
CA ILE A 55 -13.72 -19.41 -5.44
C ILE A 55 -14.29 -20.82 -5.29
N GLY A 56 -13.77 -21.55 -4.32
CA GLY A 56 -14.16 -22.90 -3.95
C GLY A 56 -15.04 -22.95 -2.70
N GLU A 57 -14.90 -24.05 -1.95
CA GLU A 57 -15.72 -24.31 -0.76
C GLU A 57 -15.36 -23.37 0.41
N GLY A 58 -16.28 -23.24 1.38
CA GLY A 58 -16.07 -22.42 2.58
C GLY A 58 -16.30 -20.92 2.40
N ILE A 59 -16.51 -20.43 1.17
CA ILE A 59 -16.83 -19.02 0.87
C ILE A 59 -18.18 -18.93 0.18
N ASP A 60 -19.12 -18.21 0.79
CA ASP A 60 -20.41 -17.91 0.15
C ASP A 60 -20.26 -16.74 -0.84
N THR A 61 -20.31 -17.02 -2.14
CA THR A 61 -20.26 -15.99 -3.21
C THR A 61 -21.49 -15.09 -3.22
N GLY A 62 -22.61 -15.51 -2.62
CA GLY A 62 -23.80 -14.69 -2.44
C GLY A 62 -23.72 -13.75 -1.23
N ASN A 63 -22.76 -13.96 -0.33
CA ASN A 63 -22.56 -13.16 0.86
C ASN A 63 -21.72 -11.89 0.52
N PRO A 64 -22.30 -10.68 0.62
CA PRO A 64 -21.59 -9.45 0.30
C PRO A 64 -20.49 -9.08 1.31
N GLN A 65 -20.36 -9.82 2.43
CA GLN A 65 -19.28 -9.67 3.40
C GLN A 65 -18.15 -10.70 3.22
N GLN A 66 -18.31 -11.69 2.33
CA GLN A 66 -17.30 -12.71 2.04
C GLN A 66 -17.04 -12.79 0.54
N GLY A 67 -17.58 -13.79 -0.17
CA GLY A 67 -17.27 -14.01 -1.60
C GLY A 67 -17.70 -12.85 -2.51
N GLY A 68 -18.72 -12.09 -2.12
CA GLY A 68 -19.10 -10.85 -2.82
C GLY A 68 -18.03 -9.75 -2.76
N ARG A 69 -17.21 -9.71 -1.70
CA ARG A 69 -16.06 -8.79 -1.58
C ARG A 69 -14.88 -9.21 -2.43
N LEU A 70 -14.67 -10.52 -2.59
CA LEU A 70 -13.61 -11.03 -3.48
C LEU A 70 -13.89 -10.69 -4.95
N GLN A 71 -15.12 -10.93 -5.40
CA GLN A 71 -15.50 -10.77 -6.81
C GLN A 71 -15.89 -9.34 -7.19
N GLY A 72 -16.45 -8.59 -6.25
CA GLY A 72 -17.08 -7.31 -6.53
C GLY A 72 -18.39 -7.46 -7.32
N THR A 73 -18.99 -6.32 -7.66
CA THR A 73 -20.22 -6.22 -8.47
C THR A 73 -19.93 -5.85 -9.93
N ASN A 74 -18.68 -5.52 -10.26
CA ASN A 74 -18.20 -5.18 -11.59
C ASN A 74 -16.71 -5.59 -11.75
N PRO A 75 -16.16 -5.63 -12.97
CA PRO A 75 -14.79 -6.12 -13.20
C PRO A 75 -13.67 -5.26 -12.60
N THR A 76 -13.99 -4.14 -11.95
CA THR A 76 -13.05 -3.14 -11.44
C THR A 76 -13.14 -2.93 -9.92
N ASN A 77 -13.98 -3.70 -9.23
CA ASN A 77 -14.11 -3.68 -7.78
C ASN A 77 -13.99 -5.09 -7.19
N GLY A 78 -13.82 -5.14 -5.88
CA GLY A 78 -13.55 -6.37 -5.14
C GLY A 78 -12.07 -6.72 -5.07
N ALA A 79 -11.72 -7.54 -4.09
CA ALA A 79 -10.34 -7.78 -3.70
C ALA A 79 -9.46 -8.35 -4.83
N PHE A 80 -9.99 -9.18 -5.72
CA PHE A 80 -9.22 -9.67 -6.87
C PHE A 80 -8.83 -8.52 -7.81
N ALA A 81 -9.79 -7.67 -8.19
CA ALA A 81 -9.54 -6.54 -9.08
C ALA A 81 -8.63 -5.50 -8.41
N GLU A 82 -8.79 -5.29 -7.11
CA GLU A 82 -7.95 -4.40 -6.31
C GLU A 82 -6.50 -4.92 -6.19
N ALA A 83 -6.28 -6.21 -5.94
CA ALA A 83 -4.93 -6.79 -5.88
C ALA A 83 -4.18 -6.60 -7.20
N TYR A 84 -4.90 -6.81 -8.29
CA TYR A 84 -4.46 -6.50 -9.63
C TYR A 84 -4.11 -5.02 -9.86
N GLU A 85 -4.88 -4.11 -9.29
CA GLU A 85 -4.58 -2.68 -9.34
C GLU A 85 -3.31 -2.34 -8.55
N LEU A 86 -3.18 -2.85 -7.31
CA LEU A 86 -1.99 -2.66 -6.46
C LEU A 86 -0.71 -3.07 -7.21
N MET A 87 -0.69 -4.27 -7.81
CA MET A 87 0.43 -4.75 -8.61
C MET A 87 0.66 -3.91 -9.88
N SER A 88 -0.41 -3.41 -10.50
CA SER A 88 -0.30 -2.55 -11.69
C SER A 88 0.38 -1.21 -11.36
N TYR A 89 0.11 -0.62 -10.20
CA TYR A 89 0.80 0.59 -9.78
C TYR A 89 2.30 0.34 -9.60
N ALA A 90 2.69 -0.80 -9.03
CA ALA A 90 4.10 -1.18 -8.90
C ALA A 90 4.83 -1.18 -10.26
N THR A 91 4.23 -1.78 -11.29
CA THR A 91 4.87 -1.96 -12.61
C THR A 91 4.73 -0.78 -13.58
N THR A 92 3.63 -0.03 -13.53
CA THR A 92 3.35 1.04 -14.52
C THR A 92 3.87 2.42 -14.11
N THR A 93 4.32 2.57 -12.87
CA THR A 93 4.82 3.83 -12.32
C THR A 93 6.31 3.80 -12.02
N GLU A 94 7.06 2.93 -12.71
CA GLU A 94 8.48 2.70 -12.43
C GLU A 94 9.33 3.98 -12.50
N THR A 95 8.97 4.90 -13.40
CA THR A 95 9.63 6.21 -13.58
C THR A 95 9.10 7.29 -12.65
N ASP A 96 8.05 7.02 -11.89
CA ASP A 96 7.48 7.96 -10.94
C ASP A 96 8.43 8.11 -9.73
N PRO A 97 8.80 9.34 -9.34
CA PRO A 97 9.60 9.57 -8.14
C PRO A 97 9.02 8.94 -6.86
N VAL A 98 7.69 8.89 -6.73
CA VAL A 98 7.00 8.26 -5.59
C VAL A 98 7.35 6.78 -5.50
N ASN A 99 7.38 6.09 -6.63
CA ASN A 99 7.73 4.67 -6.68
C ASN A 99 9.13 4.45 -6.09
N SER A 100 10.13 5.24 -6.52
CA SER A 100 11.49 5.11 -5.99
C SER A 100 11.58 5.41 -4.49
N ALA A 101 10.83 6.41 -4.01
CA ALA A 101 10.79 6.78 -2.59
C ALA A 101 10.14 5.69 -1.71
N VAL A 102 9.03 5.11 -2.17
CA VAL A 102 8.33 4.03 -1.45
C VAL A 102 9.10 2.72 -1.55
N PHE A 103 9.65 2.39 -2.72
CA PHE A 103 10.42 1.17 -2.96
C PHE A 103 11.60 1.04 -1.99
N ALA A 104 12.36 2.11 -1.79
CA ALA A 104 13.51 2.14 -0.89
C ALA A 104 13.16 1.90 0.60
N LYS A 105 11.87 2.03 0.97
CA LYS A 105 11.41 1.70 2.33
C LYS A 105 11.30 0.20 2.56
N TYR A 106 11.01 -0.57 1.52
CA TYR A 106 10.76 -2.01 1.62
C TYR A 106 11.95 -2.82 1.11
N PHE A 107 12.50 -2.48 -0.04
CA PHE A 107 13.50 -3.29 -0.74
C PHE A 107 14.86 -2.60 -0.88
N ASN A 108 15.89 -3.39 -1.16
CA ASN A 108 17.17 -2.86 -1.64
C ASN A 108 16.98 -2.32 -3.07
N PRO A 109 17.42 -1.09 -3.41
CA PRO A 109 17.32 -0.56 -4.77
C PRO A 109 17.88 -1.49 -5.86
N GLY A 110 18.85 -2.36 -5.54
CA GLY A 110 19.38 -3.35 -6.45
C GLY A 110 18.38 -4.43 -6.89
N ASP A 111 17.34 -4.68 -6.09
CA ASP A 111 16.34 -5.73 -6.32
C ASP A 111 15.17 -5.26 -7.20
N LYS A 112 15.15 -3.99 -7.62
CA LYS A 112 14.01 -3.39 -8.33
C LYS A 112 13.58 -4.21 -9.54
N ASN A 113 14.52 -4.68 -10.36
CA ASN A 113 14.20 -5.48 -11.54
C ASN A 113 13.51 -6.81 -11.17
N THR A 114 13.97 -7.48 -10.12
CA THR A 114 13.38 -8.74 -9.63
C THR A 114 11.97 -8.52 -9.12
N VAL A 115 11.78 -7.50 -8.26
CA VAL A 115 10.47 -7.17 -7.68
C VAL A 115 9.47 -6.78 -8.79
N MET A 116 9.89 -5.96 -9.75
CA MET A 116 9.03 -5.57 -10.88
C MET A 116 8.71 -6.77 -11.78
N ALA A 117 9.66 -7.68 -11.99
CA ALA A 117 9.43 -8.90 -12.77
C ALA A 117 8.40 -9.82 -12.11
N ILE A 118 8.41 -9.95 -10.77
CA ILE A 118 7.40 -10.71 -10.01
C ILE A 118 6.01 -10.11 -10.23
N PHE A 119 5.83 -8.81 -10.02
CA PHE A 119 4.53 -8.18 -10.25
C PHE A 119 4.10 -8.28 -11.72
N ALA A 120 5.01 -8.07 -12.67
CA ALA A 120 4.71 -8.21 -14.10
C ALA A 120 4.28 -9.62 -14.47
N ARG A 121 4.90 -10.64 -13.85
CA ARG A 121 4.57 -12.05 -14.03
C ARG A 121 3.16 -12.37 -13.52
N LEU A 122 2.82 -11.93 -12.32
CA LEU A 122 1.48 -12.08 -11.71
C LEU A 122 0.40 -11.32 -12.50
N LEU A 123 0.75 -10.17 -13.08
CA LEU A 123 -0.14 -9.41 -13.97
C LEU A 123 -0.32 -10.05 -15.36
N GLY A 124 0.47 -11.07 -15.69
CA GLY A 124 0.43 -11.75 -16.99
C GLY A 124 1.08 -10.99 -18.12
N GLY A 125 2.27 -10.41 -17.87
CA GLY A 125 3.12 -9.82 -18.91
C GLY A 125 3.36 -10.75 -20.12
N ASP A 126 3.88 -10.17 -21.21
CA ASP A 126 3.97 -10.72 -22.58
C ASP A 126 4.81 -12.02 -22.77
N ASP A 127 5.13 -12.77 -21.72
CA ASP A 127 5.81 -14.04 -21.86
C ASP A 127 4.87 -15.16 -22.33
N ALA A 128 5.46 -16.17 -22.98
CA ALA A 128 4.75 -17.29 -23.61
C ALA A 128 4.00 -18.20 -22.63
N THR A 129 4.00 -17.90 -21.32
CA THR A 129 3.40 -18.74 -20.27
C THR A 129 2.06 -18.19 -19.77
N GLY A 130 1.60 -17.04 -20.26
CA GLY A 130 0.22 -16.59 -20.09
C GLY A 130 -0.14 -16.28 -18.63
N GLY A 131 0.70 -15.55 -17.91
CA GLY A 131 0.60 -15.41 -16.45
C GLY A 131 -0.75 -14.96 -15.88
N ALA A 132 -1.53 -14.18 -16.63
CA ALA A 132 -2.89 -13.78 -16.24
C ALA A 132 -3.89 -14.95 -16.24
N ALA A 133 -3.61 -16.03 -16.99
CA ALA A 133 -4.38 -17.27 -16.98
C ALA A 133 -3.96 -18.20 -15.84
N ALA A 134 -2.68 -18.18 -15.44
CA ALA A 134 -2.18 -18.99 -14.34
C ALA A 134 -2.89 -18.62 -13.02
N MET A 135 -3.18 -17.33 -12.81
CA MET A 135 -3.92 -16.86 -11.63
C MET A 135 -5.29 -17.53 -11.43
N ALA A 136 -5.94 -18.05 -12.48
CA ALA A 136 -7.18 -18.82 -12.32
C ALA A 136 -7.00 -20.24 -11.79
N ASN A 137 -5.76 -20.75 -11.80
CA ASN A 137 -5.45 -22.05 -11.20
C ASN A 137 -5.45 -21.97 -9.67
N ILE A 138 -5.29 -20.77 -9.09
CA ILE A 138 -5.40 -20.59 -7.64
C ILE A 138 -6.86 -20.84 -7.25
N LYS A 139 -7.07 -21.84 -6.38
CA LYS A 139 -8.38 -22.12 -5.77
C LYS A 139 -8.47 -21.39 -4.43
N VAL A 140 -9.42 -20.49 -4.29
CA VAL A 140 -9.62 -19.71 -3.05
C VAL A 140 -10.72 -20.37 -2.22
N THR A 141 -10.40 -20.82 -1.01
CA THR A 141 -11.35 -21.49 -0.11
C THR A 141 -11.41 -20.80 1.25
N GLY A 142 -12.51 -21.01 1.96
CA GLY A 142 -12.66 -20.53 3.34
C GLY A 142 -12.38 -21.67 4.31
N GLY A 143 -11.59 -21.42 5.35
CA GLY A 143 -11.22 -22.46 6.30
C GLY A 143 -10.30 -21.94 7.40
N ASP A 144 -9.97 -22.82 8.32
CA ASP A 144 -8.93 -22.54 9.32
C ASP A 144 -7.56 -22.71 8.65
N VAL A 145 -6.66 -21.75 8.89
CA VAL A 145 -5.21 -21.89 8.60
C VAL A 145 -4.57 -22.84 9.63
N GLU A 146 -3.38 -23.36 9.35
CA GLU A 146 -2.75 -24.41 10.18
C GLU A 146 -2.73 -24.07 11.69
N GLU A 147 -3.02 -25.08 12.53
CA GLU A 147 -3.20 -24.91 13.99
C GLU A 147 -1.94 -24.34 14.66
N GLY A 148 -1.98 -23.07 15.06
CA GLY A 148 -0.89 -22.40 15.79
C GLY A 148 -0.46 -21.07 15.19
N ASP A 149 -0.91 -20.73 13.99
CA ASP A 149 -0.65 -19.45 13.35
C ASP A 149 -1.96 -18.69 13.07
N PRO A 150 -2.33 -17.67 13.86
CA PRO A 150 -3.49 -16.83 13.55
C PRO A 150 -3.15 -15.93 12.35
N ALA A 151 -3.22 -16.49 11.16
CA ALA A 151 -3.00 -15.80 9.90
C ALA A 151 -4.33 -15.53 9.18
N PRO A 152 -4.49 -14.37 8.51
CA PRO A 152 -5.67 -14.09 7.72
C PRO A 152 -5.76 -14.98 6.47
N ALA A 153 -4.64 -15.47 5.96
CA ALA A 153 -4.59 -16.35 4.81
C ALA A 153 -3.37 -17.26 4.82
N GLU A 154 -3.39 -18.27 3.96
CA GLU A 154 -2.28 -19.17 3.69
C GLU A 154 -2.37 -19.68 2.25
N LEU A 155 -1.24 -19.77 1.54
CA LEU A 155 -1.14 -20.44 0.24
C LEU A 155 -0.54 -21.85 0.39
N GLU A 156 -1.40 -22.86 0.38
CA GLU A 156 -0.99 -24.27 0.34
C GLU A 156 -0.64 -24.70 -1.10
N GLY A 157 0.32 -25.64 -1.21
CA GLY A 157 0.72 -26.19 -2.51
C GLY A 157 1.42 -25.17 -3.40
N TYR A 158 2.16 -24.23 -2.81
CA TYR A 158 2.87 -23.17 -3.55
C TYR A 158 3.95 -23.70 -4.53
N GLU A 159 4.35 -24.97 -4.41
CA GLU A 159 5.23 -25.66 -5.37
C GLU A 159 4.46 -26.33 -6.53
N ASP A 160 3.12 -26.27 -6.53
CA ASP A 160 2.23 -26.88 -7.51
C ASP A 160 1.64 -25.85 -8.50
N PRO A 161 1.23 -26.28 -9.72
CA PRO A 161 0.60 -25.40 -10.71
C PRO A 161 -0.84 -24.97 -10.38
N ASP A 162 -1.45 -25.55 -9.35
CA ASP A 162 -2.83 -25.36 -8.90
C ASP A 162 -2.93 -25.24 -7.37
N PRO A 163 -2.32 -24.20 -6.77
CA PRO A 163 -2.28 -24.02 -5.33
C PRO A 163 -3.66 -23.67 -4.76
N THR A 164 -3.82 -23.87 -3.45
CA THR A 164 -5.03 -23.47 -2.72
C THR A 164 -4.72 -22.32 -1.79
N LEU A 165 -5.40 -21.19 -1.98
CA LEU A 165 -5.37 -20.05 -1.06
C LEU A 165 -6.52 -20.22 -0.06
N ILE A 166 -6.18 -20.38 1.21
CA ILE A 166 -7.13 -20.48 2.32
C ILE A 166 -7.30 -19.09 2.92
N LEU A 167 -8.54 -18.60 3.03
CA LEU A 167 -8.88 -17.40 3.76
C LEU A 167 -9.55 -17.78 5.07
N SER A 168 -8.96 -17.34 6.19
CA SER A 168 -9.56 -17.51 7.51
C SER A 168 -10.64 -16.45 7.79
N GLU A 169 -11.34 -16.58 8.90
CA GLU A 169 -12.29 -15.55 9.33
C GLU A 169 -11.63 -14.19 9.57
N ASP A 170 -10.33 -14.19 9.90
CA ASP A 170 -9.57 -12.96 10.15
C ASP A 170 -9.28 -12.18 8.85
N ALA A 171 -9.32 -12.82 7.66
CA ALA A 171 -9.22 -12.09 6.38
C ALA A 171 -10.30 -11.02 6.23
N TRP A 172 -11.51 -11.30 6.72
CA TRP A 172 -12.67 -10.47 6.45
C TRP A 172 -12.69 -9.17 7.27
N VAL A 173 -11.81 -9.01 8.26
CA VAL A 173 -11.70 -7.75 9.02
C VAL A 173 -10.97 -6.67 8.21
N TYR A 174 -10.16 -7.06 7.24
CA TYR A 174 -9.42 -6.13 6.40
C TYR A 174 -10.37 -5.40 5.45
N PRO A 175 -10.23 -4.09 5.27
CA PRO A 175 -11.11 -3.31 4.39
C PRO A 175 -10.89 -3.63 2.90
N ASP A 176 -11.90 -3.32 2.08
CA ASP A 176 -11.69 -3.11 0.64
C ASP A 176 -11.30 -1.65 0.40
N ARG A 177 -10.62 -1.34 -0.71
CA ARG A 177 -10.22 0.03 -1.09
C ARG A 177 -11.38 1.02 -0.96
N ASP A 178 -12.56 0.61 -1.42
CA ASP A 178 -13.74 1.48 -1.55
C ASP A 178 -14.51 1.67 -0.23
N THR A 179 -14.13 0.98 0.85
CA THR A 179 -14.81 1.09 2.15
C THR A 179 -14.42 2.34 2.95
N ASN A 180 -13.26 2.94 2.66
CA ASN A 180 -12.77 4.13 3.34
C ASN A 180 -12.87 5.39 2.45
N ALA A 181 -14.02 6.07 2.51
CA ALA A 181 -14.27 7.28 1.73
C ALA A 181 -13.32 8.47 2.03
N ASN A 182 -12.66 8.46 3.20
CA ASN A 182 -11.78 9.53 3.68
C ASN A 182 -10.32 9.07 3.82
N ALA A 183 -9.95 7.92 3.22
CA ALA A 183 -8.63 7.30 3.37
C ALA A 183 -7.47 8.30 3.23
N CYS A 184 -7.49 9.14 2.19
CA CYS A 184 -6.42 10.10 1.96
C CYS A 184 -6.29 11.18 3.05
N SER A 185 -7.39 11.68 3.62
CA SER A 185 -7.30 12.64 4.73
C SER A 185 -6.84 11.95 6.00
N ASP A 186 -7.38 10.76 6.28
CA ASP A 186 -7.12 10.03 7.51
C ASP A 186 -5.67 9.58 7.58
N PHE A 187 -5.13 9.04 6.48
CA PHE A 187 -3.72 8.61 6.38
C PHE A 187 -2.75 9.79 6.28
N ALA A 188 -3.17 10.93 5.72
CA ALA A 188 -2.35 12.14 5.73
C ALA A 188 -2.11 12.68 7.14
N GLU A 189 -3.06 12.49 8.05
CA GLU A 189 -2.94 12.88 9.46
C GLU A 189 -2.20 11.81 10.28
N SER A 190 -2.58 10.54 10.14
CA SER A 190 -2.08 9.44 10.96
C SER A 190 -0.73 8.87 10.53
N GLY A 191 -0.36 9.02 9.25
CA GLY A 191 0.79 8.36 8.64
C GLY A 191 0.48 6.90 8.26
N MET A 192 1.49 6.04 8.30
CA MET A 192 1.31 4.60 8.07
C MET A 192 0.47 3.97 9.17
N THR A 193 -0.57 3.23 8.79
CA THR A 193 -1.41 2.49 9.75
C THR A 193 -1.72 1.10 9.20
N GLN A 194 -2.14 0.19 10.09
CA GLN A 194 -2.61 -1.12 9.68
C GLN A 194 -3.88 -1.05 8.82
N ASP A 195 -4.70 0.00 8.99
CA ASP A 195 -5.95 0.21 8.25
C ASP A 195 -5.72 0.52 6.77
N MET A 196 -4.48 0.82 6.38
CA MET A 196 -4.10 0.94 4.98
C MET A 196 -4.06 -0.43 4.27
N TYR A 197 -3.83 -1.52 5.02
CA TYR A 197 -3.73 -2.87 4.48
C TYR A 197 -5.11 -3.38 4.09
N LEU A 198 -5.24 -3.80 2.83
CA LEU A 198 -6.50 -4.21 2.24
C LEU A 198 -6.63 -5.73 2.22
N LEU A 199 -7.85 -6.23 2.05
CA LEU A 199 -8.06 -7.63 1.67
C LEU A 199 -7.28 -7.96 0.39
N ALA A 200 -7.23 -7.02 -0.56
CA ALA A 200 -6.39 -7.11 -1.75
C ALA A 200 -4.88 -7.22 -1.44
N SER A 201 -4.40 -6.59 -0.36
CA SER A 201 -3.01 -6.65 0.05
C SER A 201 -2.64 -8.04 0.58
N ILE A 202 -3.56 -8.69 1.31
CA ILE A 202 -3.43 -10.10 1.71
C ILE A 202 -3.28 -10.99 0.47
N LEU A 203 -4.12 -10.78 -0.54
CA LEU A 203 -4.00 -11.58 -1.76
C LEU A 203 -2.65 -11.39 -2.46
N VAL A 204 -2.13 -10.16 -2.53
CA VAL A 204 -0.80 -9.90 -3.08
C VAL A 204 0.30 -10.59 -2.27
N HIS A 205 0.19 -10.57 -0.93
CA HIS A 205 1.08 -11.30 -0.04
C HIS A 205 1.08 -12.80 -0.37
N GLU A 206 -0.10 -13.42 -0.45
CA GLU A 206 -0.18 -14.86 -0.74
C GLU A 206 0.33 -15.21 -2.15
N TYR A 207 0.01 -14.40 -3.16
CA TYR A 207 0.41 -14.69 -4.54
C TYR A 207 1.92 -14.75 -4.73
N VAL A 208 2.69 -14.02 -3.93
CA VAL A 208 4.16 -14.04 -4.05
C VAL A 208 4.79 -15.28 -3.42
N HIS A 209 4.07 -16.06 -2.62
CA HIS A 209 4.55 -17.37 -2.16
C HIS A 209 4.60 -18.42 -3.27
N TRP A 210 3.92 -18.21 -4.41
CA TRP A 210 3.71 -19.22 -5.45
C TRP A 210 4.99 -19.58 -6.25
N ASP A 211 5.90 -20.33 -5.62
CA ASP A 211 7.24 -20.66 -6.11
C ASP A 211 7.22 -21.40 -7.45
N TRP A 212 6.27 -22.30 -7.69
CA TRP A 212 6.14 -22.97 -9.00
C TRP A 212 6.09 -21.96 -10.16
N PHE A 213 5.41 -20.85 -9.93
CA PHE A 213 5.16 -19.84 -10.93
C PHE A 213 6.25 -18.75 -10.96
N LEU A 214 6.84 -18.43 -9.80
CA LEU A 214 7.75 -17.30 -9.59
C LEU A 214 9.21 -17.68 -9.42
N GLY A 215 9.54 -18.92 -9.05
CA GLY A 215 10.89 -19.38 -8.69
C GLY A 215 11.92 -19.29 -9.81
N SER A 216 11.50 -19.09 -11.06
CA SER A 216 12.40 -18.76 -12.17
C SER A 216 12.90 -17.31 -12.18
N ILE A 217 12.27 -16.42 -11.39
CA ILE A 217 12.58 -14.99 -11.31
C ILE A 217 13.50 -14.69 -10.13
N HIS A 218 13.32 -15.37 -9.00
CA HIS A 218 14.09 -15.18 -7.77
C HIS A 218 14.98 -16.39 -7.45
N GLN A 219 16.00 -16.22 -6.60
CA GLN A 219 16.98 -17.27 -6.25
C GLN A 219 16.72 -17.85 -4.85
N GLY A 220 15.48 -18.24 -4.57
CA GLY A 220 15.06 -18.83 -3.29
C GLY A 220 13.68 -18.36 -2.85
N ASP A 221 13.00 -19.14 -2.04
CA ASP A 221 11.58 -18.98 -1.73
C ASP A 221 11.26 -17.61 -1.12
N ILE A 222 10.14 -17.02 -1.55
CA ILE A 222 9.55 -15.87 -0.86
C ILE A 222 8.72 -16.46 0.27
N ILE A 223 9.09 -16.12 1.50
CA ILE A 223 8.49 -16.66 2.73
C ILE A 223 8.04 -15.52 3.63
N ASP A 224 7.42 -15.88 4.73
CA ASP A 224 7.22 -14.96 5.83
C ASP A 224 8.48 -14.87 6.69
N GLN A 225 9.24 -13.78 6.51
CA GLN A 225 10.46 -13.60 7.28
C GLN A 225 10.11 -13.33 8.74
N THR A 226 10.86 -13.96 9.65
CA THR A 226 10.74 -13.65 11.07
C THR A 226 11.07 -12.17 11.32
N ASN A 227 10.16 -11.44 11.96
CA ASN A 227 10.17 -9.98 12.13
C ASN A 227 9.91 -9.17 10.84
N GLY A 228 9.48 -9.81 9.76
CA GLY A 228 9.08 -9.18 8.50
C GLY A 228 7.60 -8.82 8.42
N TYR A 229 6.78 -9.23 9.41
CA TYR A 229 5.34 -9.00 9.45
C TYR A 229 4.96 -7.54 9.78
N GLY A 230 3.89 -7.09 9.15
CA GLY A 230 3.37 -5.73 9.22
C GLY A 230 4.27 -4.71 8.53
N TRP A 231 3.76 -3.49 8.36
CA TRP A 231 4.53 -2.42 7.70
C TRP A 231 5.80 -2.08 8.48
N GLU A 232 5.77 -2.19 9.82
CA GLU A 232 6.94 -1.95 10.68
C GLU A 232 8.03 -2.99 10.44
N GLY A 233 7.66 -4.28 10.47
CA GLY A 233 8.56 -5.39 10.24
C GLY A 233 9.15 -5.35 8.83
N ALA A 234 8.30 -5.23 7.81
CA ALA A 234 8.73 -5.16 6.41
C ALA A 234 9.70 -4.01 6.14
N ARG A 235 9.49 -2.82 6.76
CA ARG A 235 10.41 -1.69 6.63
C ARG A 235 11.70 -1.87 7.42
N ALA A 236 11.64 -2.46 8.61
CA ALA A 236 12.77 -2.68 9.50
C ALA A 236 13.63 -3.87 9.10
N LEU A 237 13.11 -4.77 8.28
CA LEU A 237 13.79 -5.98 7.84
C LEU A 237 15.11 -5.64 7.13
N ASN A 238 16.10 -6.51 7.32
CA ASN A 238 17.33 -6.44 6.53
C ASN A 238 16.99 -6.46 5.04
N LYS A 239 17.49 -5.47 4.29
CA LYS A 239 17.14 -5.30 2.87
C LYS A 239 17.60 -6.45 1.99
N ASP A 240 18.61 -7.21 2.41
CA ASP A 240 19.02 -8.43 1.70
C ASP A 240 18.01 -9.58 1.87
N LEU A 241 17.15 -9.53 2.89
CA LEU A 241 16.07 -10.49 3.14
C LEU A 241 14.72 -9.99 2.61
N ALA A 242 14.59 -8.69 2.34
CA ALA A 242 13.30 -8.09 2.00
C ALA A 242 12.71 -8.62 0.69
N VAL A 243 13.55 -8.95 -0.30
CA VAL A 243 13.13 -9.59 -1.56
C VAL A 243 12.59 -11.02 -1.37
N TYR A 244 12.84 -11.63 -0.21
CA TYR A 244 12.35 -12.96 0.17
C TYR A 244 11.28 -12.90 1.26
N ASN A 245 10.63 -11.74 1.45
CA ASN A 245 9.59 -11.51 2.45
C ASN A 245 8.26 -11.16 1.78
N ALA A 246 7.24 -11.99 1.91
CA ALA A 246 5.94 -11.77 1.27
C ALA A 246 5.30 -10.42 1.68
N ASP A 247 5.38 -10.09 2.97
CA ASP A 247 4.83 -8.83 3.49
C ASP A 247 5.52 -7.57 2.95
N SER A 248 6.79 -7.67 2.50
CA SER A 248 7.44 -6.55 1.81
C SER A 248 6.75 -6.21 0.49
N TYR A 249 6.25 -7.22 -0.23
CA TYR A 249 5.53 -7.02 -1.49
C TYR A 249 4.13 -6.45 -1.23
N GLY A 250 3.39 -7.06 -0.29
CA GLY A 250 2.05 -6.60 0.10
C GLY A 250 2.06 -5.13 0.55
N TRP A 251 2.96 -4.78 1.47
CA TRP A 251 3.06 -3.41 1.99
C TRP A 251 3.61 -2.40 1.00
N TYR A 252 4.60 -2.77 0.18
CA TYR A 252 5.09 -1.90 -0.88
C TYR A 252 3.97 -1.54 -1.87
N ALA A 253 3.24 -2.55 -2.38
CA ALA A 253 2.17 -2.32 -3.35
C ALA A 253 1.04 -1.47 -2.73
N THR A 254 0.70 -1.74 -1.47
CA THR A 254 -0.32 -1.00 -0.70
C THR A 254 0.07 0.46 -0.48
N GLU A 255 1.27 0.72 0.05
CA GLU A 255 1.71 2.09 0.30
C GLU A 255 1.87 2.85 -1.01
N LEU A 256 2.44 2.22 -2.04
CA LEU A 256 2.61 2.87 -3.33
C LEU A 256 1.27 3.30 -3.92
N PHE A 257 0.28 2.42 -3.89
CA PHE A 257 -1.08 2.72 -4.31
C PHE A 257 -1.62 3.95 -3.57
N TRP A 258 -1.68 3.91 -2.24
CA TRP A 258 -2.21 5.00 -1.44
C TRP A 258 -1.40 6.29 -1.61
N ALA A 259 -0.08 6.19 -1.75
CA ALA A 259 0.79 7.34 -1.92
C ALA A 259 0.51 8.05 -3.25
N ILE A 260 0.27 7.30 -4.31
CA ILE A 260 -0.03 7.89 -5.62
C ILE A 260 -1.43 8.49 -5.62
N ILE A 261 -2.46 7.76 -5.17
CA ILE A 261 -3.84 8.26 -5.24
C ILE A 261 -4.11 9.40 -4.26
N CYS A 262 -3.36 9.48 -3.16
CA CYS A 262 -3.47 10.56 -2.18
C CYS A 262 -2.35 11.63 -2.32
N GLU A 263 -1.60 11.60 -3.41
CA GLU A 263 -0.58 12.60 -3.76
C GLU A 263 0.48 12.81 -2.64
N GLN A 264 0.98 11.72 -2.08
CA GLN A 264 2.08 11.70 -1.10
C GLN A 264 3.41 11.40 -1.81
N PRO A 265 4.19 12.43 -2.19
CA PRO A 265 5.34 12.26 -3.10
C PRO A 265 6.48 11.40 -2.54
N ASN A 266 6.53 11.23 -1.22
CA ASN A 266 7.54 10.43 -0.51
C ASN A 266 6.93 9.21 0.19
N GLY A 267 5.69 8.84 -0.15
CA GLY A 267 4.87 7.91 0.63
C GLY A 267 4.53 8.41 2.03
N TYR A 268 4.18 7.50 2.93
CA TYR A 268 3.76 7.82 4.28
C TYR A 268 4.88 7.57 5.29
N ASN A 269 4.95 8.44 6.31
CA ASN A 269 5.88 8.27 7.43
C ASN A 269 5.32 7.30 8.47
N ALA A 270 6.16 6.82 9.38
CA ALA A 270 5.66 6.14 10.59
C ALA A 270 4.76 7.08 11.42
N PRO A 271 3.79 6.56 12.18
CA PRO A 271 2.95 7.37 13.07
C PRO A 271 3.78 8.28 13.97
N GLY A 272 3.32 9.52 14.16
CA GLY A 272 3.97 10.48 15.05
C GLY A 272 5.32 11.04 14.58
N VAL A 273 5.80 10.67 13.39
CA VAL A 273 6.91 11.36 12.74
C VAL A 273 6.34 12.54 11.96
N GLU A 274 6.57 13.77 12.45
CA GLU A 274 6.17 14.99 11.74
C GLU A 274 6.63 14.93 10.28
N ARG A 275 5.75 15.35 9.36
CA ARG A 275 6.17 15.67 7.99
C ARG A 275 7.33 16.65 8.14
N ARG A 276 8.53 16.26 7.69
CA ARG A 276 9.49 17.28 7.29
C ARG A 276 8.81 18.00 6.14
N GLU A 277 8.26 19.17 6.41
CA GLU A 277 7.94 20.13 5.37
C GLU A 277 9.19 20.20 4.52
N SER A 278 9.10 19.67 3.30
CA SER A 278 10.20 19.76 2.35
C SER A 278 10.52 21.24 2.28
N GLU A 279 11.75 21.60 2.66
CA GLU A 279 12.26 22.96 2.58
C GLU A 279 11.83 23.51 1.23
N ALA A 280 10.92 24.49 1.27
CA ALA A 280 10.59 25.29 0.12
C ALA A 280 11.89 25.95 -0.32
N SER A 281 12.55 25.32 -1.29
CA SER A 281 13.78 25.83 -1.86
C SER A 281 13.50 27.21 -2.43
N ALA A 282 14.34 28.14 -1.96
CA ALA A 282 14.48 29.54 -2.33
C ALA A 282 14.53 29.80 -3.85
#